data_AF-C3MXZ9-F1
#
_entry.id   AF-C3MXZ9-F1
#
_cell.length_a   1.000
_cell.length_b   1.000
_cell.length_c   1.000
_cell.angle_alpha   90.00
_cell.angle_beta   90.00
_cell.angle_gamma   90.00
#
_symmetry.space_group_name_H-M   'P 1'
#
loop_
_entity.id
_entity.type
_entity.pdbx_description
1 polymer ?
#
loop_
_entity_poly.entity_id
_entity_poly.type
_entity_poly.pdbx_seq_one_letter_code
_entity_poly.pdbx_strand_id
1 'polypeptide(L)'
;MKMLDFISYALNSLKERKVRAILTILGIVVGPATIISINSMVLGYSHTIISQISNFLSPYDIIVTPTGRGLPLSQYLILQLETIPGVKMVIPFYSFPALIRTPNGYEGATVFAVNINQLKIAAPAISLSSGYFPGAEVSYEASIGYQLGNPQGGYSPIRPNQVIQTIIFYNGNNFSKTFLVTGVLNEYGSFLGVDIDKSIIVPLSFGQSISSSYSGAIIIVNSLGEVNEVANEIKQKFGNSLDIVVAEEFIQLIDNTLQSLNGLLVSAGATSFIVSFMGVTTTMFTTVVERTKEIGILRAIGFTKFDVLTMFLVEASVMGFIGSIIGLALGSVVALVLTQEHFGLGFSFLKGLSVSPIYSPTFMLLVLIFSTMLSVIAALGPAYNASRLDPNKALRYE
;
A
#
# COMPACT_ATOMS: atom_id res chain seq x y z
N MET A 1 -18.48 1.85 -48.03
CA MET A 1 -17.82 3.00 -47.38
C MET A 1 -16.47 2.58 -46.84
N LYS A 2 -15.49 3.49 -46.79
CA LYS A 2 -14.22 3.22 -46.09
C LYS A 2 -14.43 3.38 -44.57
N MET A 3 -13.59 2.76 -43.75
CA MET A 3 -13.72 2.80 -42.28
C MET A 3 -13.69 4.24 -41.72
N LEU A 4 -12.92 5.13 -42.37
CA LEU A 4 -12.84 6.55 -42.03
C LEU A 4 -14.18 7.29 -42.22
N ASP A 5 -15.00 6.88 -43.19
CA ASP A 5 -16.30 7.51 -43.43
C ASP A 5 -17.27 7.20 -42.28
N PHE A 6 -17.21 5.99 -41.73
CA PHE A 6 -18.00 5.59 -40.56
C PHE A 6 -17.59 6.35 -39.30
N ILE A 7 -16.28 6.57 -39.08
CA ILE A 7 -15.79 7.35 -37.94
C ILE A 7 -16.22 8.82 -38.06
N SER A 8 -16.06 9.41 -39.25
CA SER A 8 -16.50 10.79 -39.52
C SER A 8 -18.00 10.95 -39.29
N TYR A 9 -18.79 9.98 -39.77
CA TYR A 9 -20.23 9.96 -39.57
C TYR A 9 -20.61 9.88 -38.09
N ALA A 10 -19.98 8.97 -37.33
CA ALA A 10 -20.20 8.82 -35.90
C ALA A 10 -19.85 10.10 -35.12
N LEU A 11 -18.74 10.76 -35.46
CA LEU A 11 -18.37 12.03 -34.81
C LEU A 11 -19.36 13.16 -35.11
N ASN A 12 -19.94 13.17 -36.31
CA ASN A 12 -20.96 14.15 -36.67
C ASN A 12 -22.30 13.87 -35.98
N SER A 13 -22.74 12.61 -35.86
CA SER A 13 -23.98 12.28 -35.13
C SER A 13 -23.90 12.68 -33.65
N LEU A 14 -22.73 12.47 -33.01
CA LEU A 14 -22.49 12.90 -31.63
C LEU A 14 -22.57 14.43 -31.47
N LYS A 15 -22.16 15.20 -32.49
CA LYS A 15 -22.24 16.66 -32.48
C LYS A 15 -23.66 17.19 -32.66
N GLU A 16 -24.51 16.48 -33.38
CA GLU A 16 -25.91 16.89 -33.56
C GLU A 16 -26.72 16.73 -32.26
N ARG A 17 -26.41 15.71 -31.44
CA ARG A 17 -27.11 15.42 -30.18
C ARG A 17 -26.18 15.47 -28.96
N LYS A 18 -25.53 16.62 -28.77
CA LYS A 18 -24.49 16.87 -27.75
C LYS A 18 -24.87 16.44 -26.34
N VAL A 19 -26.06 16.82 -25.87
CA VAL A 19 -26.47 16.59 -24.47
C VAL A 19 -26.49 15.10 -24.14
N ARG A 20 -27.06 14.29 -25.03
CA ARG A 20 -27.14 12.83 -24.83
C ARG A 20 -25.77 12.20 -24.90
N ALA A 21 -25.00 12.51 -25.95
CA ALA A 21 -23.64 12.02 -26.10
C ALA A 21 -22.78 12.30 -24.85
N ILE A 22 -22.89 13.52 -24.30
CA ILE A 22 -22.19 13.91 -23.07
C ILE A 22 -22.66 13.08 -21.87
N LEU A 23 -23.96 12.92 -21.66
CA LEU A 23 -24.52 12.12 -20.55
C LEU A 23 -24.05 10.66 -20.61
N THR A 24 -24.05 10.05 -21.81
CA THR A 24 -23.59 8.68 -22.00
C THR A 24 -22.09 8.55 -21.76
N ILE A 25 -21.30 9.48 -22.31
CA ILE A 25 -19.86 9.53 -22.10
C ILE A 25 -19.54 9.72 -20.61
N LEU A 26 -20.25 10.58 -19.89
CA LEU A 26 -20.11 10.75 -18.44
C LEU A 26 -20.43 9.45 -17.68
N GLY A 27 -21.47 8.72 -18.10
CA GLY A 27 -21.77 7.40 -17.53
C GLY A 27 -20.64 6.38 -17.76
N ILE A 28 -20.02 6.40 -18.94
CA ILE A 28 -18.86 5.55 -19.26
C ILE A 28 -17.66 5.93 -18.41
N VAL A 29 -17.37 7.23 -18.28
CA VAL A 29 -16.22 7.79 -17.55
C VAL A 29 -16.10 7.26 -16.12
N VAL A 30 -17.21 7.05 -15.42
CA VAL A 30 -17.22 6.63 -14.01
C VAL A 30 -16.53 5.27 -13.82
N GLY A 31 -16.71 4.31 -14.74
CA GLY A 31 -16.10 2.98 -14.63
C GLY A 31 -14.57 3.01 -14.67
N PRO A 32 -13.95 3.46 -15.77
CA PRO A 32 -12.51 3.59 -15.89
C PRO A 32 -11.90 4.52 -14.83
N ALA A 33 -12.59 5.62 -14.47
CA ALA A 33 -12.10 6.55 -13.45
C ALA A 33 -12.00 5.89 -12.08
N THR A 34 -13.04 5.19 -11.64
CA THR A 34 -13.03 4.50 -10.34
C THR A 34 -11.98 3.41 -10.30
N ILE A 35 -11.90 2.56 -11.33
CA ILE A 35 -10.94 1.44 -11.37
C ILE A 35 -9.50 1.92 -11.37
N ILE A 36 -9.16 2.92 -12.19
CA ILE A 36 -7.79 3.47 -12.19
C ILE A 36 -7.47 4.17 -10.89
N SER A 37 -8.38 5.02 -10.40
CA SER A 37 -8.14 5.75 -9.16
C SER A 37 -7.81 4.78 -8.04
N ILE A 38 -8.62 3.74 -7.91
CA ILE A 38 -8.48 2.80 -6.82
C ILE A 38 -7.25 1.91 -6.99
N ASN A 39 -7.05 1.30 -8.16
CA ASN A 39 -5.92 0.40 -8.37
C ASN A 39 -4.58 1.14 -8.17
N SER A 40 -4.46 2.37 -8.68
CA SER A 40 -3.25 3.17 -8.50
C SER A 40 -2.99 3.56 -7.06
N MET A 41 -4.04 3.83 -6.28
CA MET A 41 -3.93 4.05 -4.85
C MET A 41 -3.49 2.77 -4.13
N VAL A 42 -4.15 1.63 -4.37
CA VAL A 42 -3.82 0.36 -3.70
C VAL A 42 -2.37 -0.04 -3.97
N LEU A 43 -1.89 0.09 -5.20
CA LEU A 43 -0.49 -0.19 -5.53
C LEU A 43 0.48 0.80 -4.85
N GLY A 44 0.13 2.10 -4.81
CA GLY A 44 0.93 3.11 -4.11
C GLY A 44 1.02 2.86 -2.60
N TYR A 45 -0.11 2.54 -1.97
CA TYR A 45 -0.14 2.17 -0.54
C TYR A 45 0.61 0.88 -0.27
N SER A 46 0.41 -0.15 -1.11
CA SER A 46 1.15 -1.42 -1.02
C SER A 46 2.66 -1.17 -1.01
N HIS A 47 3.15 -0.44 -2.01
CA HIS A 47 4.57 -0.12 -2.12
C HIS A 47 5.07 0.71 -0.93
N THR A 48 4.29 1.69 -0.46
CA THR A 48 4.69 2.54 0.68
C THR A 48 4.73 1.74 1.98
N ILE A 49 3.73 0.91 2.25
CA ILE A 49 3.66 0.07 3.46
C ILE A 49 4.78 -0.97 3.43
N ILE A 50 4.95 -1.67 2.31
CA ILE A 50 6.01 -2.68 2.15
C ILE A 50 7.39 -2.03 2.26
N SER A 51 7.61 -0.88 1.62
CA SER A 51 8.91 -0.19 1.69
C SER A 51 9.23 0.30 3.10
N GLN A 52 8.25 0.86 3.81
CA GLN A 52 8.41 1.22 5.23
C GLN A 52 8.77 0.00 6.07
N ILE A 53 8.06 -1.11 5.92
CA ILE A 53 8.39 -2.35 6.65
C ILE A 53 9.79 -2.84 6.27
N SER A 54 10.15 -2.85 4.99
CA SER A 54 11.46 -3.31 4.54
C SER A 54 12.62 -2.41 4.99
N ASN A 55 12.35 -1.14 5.27
CA ASN A 55 13.32 -0.22 5.88
C ASN A 55 13.53 -0.57 7.36
N PHE A 56 12.53 -1.16 8.01
CA PHE A 56 12.55 -1.46 9.43
C PHE A 56 12.94 -2.90 9.75
N LEU A 57 12.47 -3.88 8.98
CA LEU A 57 12.81 -5.29 9.06
C LEU A 57 13.32 -5.77 7.71
N SER A 58 14.46 -6.44 7.71
CA SER A 58 14.86 -7.19 6.52
C SER A 58 13.94 -8.41 6.38
N PRO A 59 13.56 -8.82 5.14
CA PRO A 59 12.72 -10.00 4.96
C PRO A 59 13.41 -11.31 5.39
N TYR A 60 14.72 -11.26 5.73
CA TYR A 60 15.52 -12.37 6.25
C TYR A 60 15.48 -12.51 7.78
N ASP A 61 14.77 -11.62 8.48
CA ASP A 61 14.85 -11.52 9.93
C ASP A 61 13.78 -12.38 10.61
N ILE A 62 14.22 -13.23 11.54
CA ILE A 62 13.37 -14.01 12.44
C ILE A 62 13.57 -13.48 13.85
N ILE A 63 12.49 -13.24 14.57
CA ILE A 63 12.54 -12.69 15.92
C ILE A 63 12.10 -13.76 16.89
N VAL A 64 12.84 -13.87 17.99
CA VAL A 64 12.60 -14.86 19.01
C VAL A 64 12.49 -14.16 20.35
N THR A 65 11.33 -14.27 20.98
CA THR A 65 11.06 -13.72 22.32
C THR A 65 10.56 -14.80 23.27
N PRO A 66 10.98 -14.81 24.55
CA PRO A 66 10.52 -15.81 25.50
C PRO A 66 9.04 -15.58 25.88
N THR A 67 8.24 -16.65 25.95
CA THR A 67 6.78 -16.59 26.24
C THR A 67 6.45 -16.33 27.71
N GLY A 68 7.46 -16.16 28.58
CA GLY A 68 7.31 -16.05 30.04
C GLY A 68 6.90 -17.34 30.76
N ARG A 69 6.49 -18.39 30.03
CA ARG A 69 6.19 -19.74 30.54
C ARG A 69 7.25 -20.78 30.18
N GLY A 70 8.20 -20.39 29.33
CA GLY A 70 9.27 -21.22 28.80
C GLY A 70 10.65 -20.95 29.43
N LEU A 71 11.67 -21.40 28.73
CA LEU A 71 13.07 -21.18 29.10
C LEU A 71 13.45 -19.69 28.95
N PRO A 72 14.20 -19.12 29.90
CA PRO A 72 14.77 -17.79 29.72
C PRO A 72 15.74 -17.80 28.53
N LEU A 73 15.75 -16.71 27.77
CA LEU A 73 16.68 -16.53 26.66
C LEU A 73 18.10 -16.25 27.21
N SER A 74 18.78 -17.31 27.63
CA SER A 74 20.14 -17.25 28.19
C SER A 74 21.20 -17.21 27.09
N GLN A 75 22.43 -16.83 27.45
CA GLN A 75 23.58 -16.91 26.53
C GLN A 75 23.77 -18.30 25.92
N TYR A 76 23.50 -19.36 26.68
CA TYR A 76 23.54 -20.73 26.17
C TYR A 76 22.53 -20.96 25.05
N LEU A 77 21.31 -20.45 25.21
CA LEU A 77 20.26 -20.58 24.19
C LEU A 77 20.59 -19.76 22.93
N ILE A 78 21.20 -18.58 23.08
CA ILE A 78 21.71 -17.80 21.93
C ILE A 78 22.73 -18.60 21.13
N LEU A 79 23.71 -19.24 21.81
CA LEU A 79 24.70 -20.08 21.13
C LEU A 79 24.05 -21.28 20.43
N GLN A 80 23.00 -21.87 21.00
CA GLN A 80 22.26 -22.94 20.33
C GLN A 80 21.53 -22.43 19.07
N LEU A 81 20.95 -21.22 19.11
CA LEU A 81 20.32 -20.60 17.94
C LEU A 81 21.34 -20.33 16.82
N GLU A 82 22.56 -19.90 17.16
CA GLU A 82 23.65 -19.70 16.19
C GLU A 82 24.09 -21.00 15.50
N THR A 83 23.91 -22.17 16.13
CA THR A 83 24.28 -23.47 15.54
C THR A 83 23.24 -24.02 14.56
N ILE A 84 22.07 -23.39 14.43
CA ILE A 84 21.02 -23.85 13.51
C ILE A 84 21.47 -23.62 12.06
N PRO A 85 21.44 -24.65 11.20
CA PRO A 85 21.76 -24.49 9.78
C PRO A 85 20.91 -23.39 9.14
N GLY A 86 21.55 -22.52 8.36
CA GLY A 86 20.87 -21.39 7.71
C GLY A 86 20.88 -20.08 8.51
N VAL A 87 21.16 -20.12 9.81
CA VAL A 87 21.38 -18.91 10.62
C VAL A 87 22.73 -18.28 10.27
N LYS A 88 22.71 -17.01 9.89
CA LYS A 88 23.89 -16.18 9.60
C LYS A 88 24.42 -15.51 10.86
N MET A 89 23.51 -14.97 11.68
CA MET A 89 23.85 -14.20 12.88
C MET A 89 22.67 -14.17 13.84
N VAL A 90 22.94 -14.17 15.15
CA VAL A 90 21.96 -13.92 16.20
C VAL A 90 22.35 -12.65 16.96
N ILE A 91 21.42 -11.72 17.09
CA ILE A 91 21.59 -10.41 17.72
C ILE A 91 20.70 -10.36 18.95
N PRO A 92 21.23 -10.70 20.14
CA PRO A 92 20.46 -10.59 21.37
C PRO A 92 20.27 -9.13 21.76
N PHE A 93 19.15 -8.84 22.43
CA PHE A 93 18.87 -7.52 22.97
C PHE A 93 18.14 -7.58 24.32
N TYR A 94 18.20 -6.48 25.05
CA TYR A 94 17.33 -6.21 26.18
C TYR A 94 16.43 -5.03 25.90
N SER A 95 15.20 -5.13 26.38
CA SER A 95 14.22 -4.06 26.37
C SER A 95 13.68 -3.88 27.78
N PHE A 96 13.92 -2.71 28.35
CA PHE A 96 13.45 -2.37 29.69
C PHE A 96 12.56 -1.12 29.61
N PRO A 97 11.33 -1.17 30.16
CA PRO A 97 10.54 0.03 30.37
C PRO A 97 11.32 1.02 31.24
N ALA A 98 11.25 2.30 30.91
CA ALA A 98 11.97 3.34 31.62
C ALA A 98 11.21 4.68 31.66
N LEU A 99 11.60 5.53 32.62
CA LEU A 99 11.22 6.93 32.68
C LEU A 99 12.47 7.80 32.57
N ILE A 100 12.42 8.83 31.73
CA ILE A 100 13.47 9.84 31.62
C ILE A 100 13.05 11.06 32.41
N ARG A 101 13.96 11.59 33.23
CA ARG A 101 13.74 12.85 33.91
C ARG A 101 14.01 14.01 32.96
N THR A 102 12.98 14.79 32.66
CA THR A 102 13.05 16.01 31.85
C THR A 102 12.80 17.24 32.75
N PRO A 103 13.08 18.47 32.28
CA PRO A 103 12.72 19.69 33.02
C PRO A 103 11.23 19.82 33.33
N ASN A 104 10.37 19.17 32.52
CA ASN A 104 8.91 19.25 32.62
C ASN A 104 8.29 18.08 33.42
N GLY A 105 9.08 17.08 33.83
CA GLY A 105 8.59 15.92 34.58
C GLY A 105 9.30 14.62 34.22
N TYR A 106 8.56 13.51 34.27
CA TYR A 106 9.04 12.20 33.84
C TYR A 106 8.34 11.81 32.53
N GLU A 107 9.12 11.32 31.57
CA GLU A 107 8.61 10.87 30.28
C GLU A 107 8.86 9.38 30.08
N GLY A 108 7.86 8.69 29.52
CA GLY A 108 7.95 7.27 29.18
C GLY A 108 8.95 7.02 28.05
N ALA A 109 9.87 6.10 28.26
CA ALA A 109 10.83 5.66 27.28
C ALA A 109 11.14 4.16 27.43
N THR A 110 11.86 3.61 26.47
CA THR A 110 12.36 2.24 26.53
C THR A 110 13.89 2.25 26.48
N VAL A 111 14.56 1.62 27.44
CA VAL A 111 16.00 1.36 27.32
C VAL A 111 16.18 0.11 26.46
N PHE A 112 16.75 0.30 25.27
CA PHE A 112 17.02 -0.75 24.31
C PHE A 112 18.52 -1.04 24.30
N ALA A 113 18.93 -2.13 24.97
CA ALA A 113 20.33 -2.51 25.07
C ALA A 113 20.69 -3.53 23.99
N VAL A 114 21.54 -3.14 23.05
CA VAL A 114 21.88 -3.96 21.87
C VAL A 114 23.26 -3.59 21.36
N ASN A 115 23.92 -4.52 20.66
CA ASN A 115 25.16 -4.20 19.97
C ASN A 115 24.84 -3.35 18.73
N ILE A 116 25.24 -2.08 18.75
CA ILE A 116 24.88 -1.14 17.69
C ILE A 116 25.44 -1.50 16.31
N ASN A 117 26.60 -2.15 16.27
CA ASN A 117 27.21 -2.57 15.01
C ASN A 117 26.42 -3.71 14.37
N GLN A 118 25.92 -4.64 15.20
CA GLN A 118 25.05 -5.72 14.74
C GLN A 118 23.64 -5.21 14.41
N LEU A 119 23.09 -4.30 15.22
CA LEU A 119 21.78 -3.70 14.96
C LEU A 119 21.73 -3.03 13.59
N LYS A 120 22.78 -2.30 13.18
CA LYS A 120 22.87 -1.69 11.84
C LYS A 120 22.81 -2.69 10.68
N ILE A 121 23.17 -3.95 10.92
CA ILE A 121 23.07 -5.01 9.91
C ILE A 121 21.61 -5.44 9.75
N ALA A 122 20.88 -5.61 10.86
CA ALA A 122 19.45 -5.94 10.84
C ALA A 122 18.55 -4.76 10.45
N ALA A 123 18.93 -3.54 10.84
CA ALA A 123 18.18 -2.30 10.69
C ALA A 123 19.03 -1.25 9.96
N PRO A 124 19.31 -1.40 8.64
CA PRO A 124 20.23 -0.52 7.91
C PRO A 124 19.73 0.92 7.78
N ALA A 125 18.42 1.17 7.90
CA ALA A 125 17.87 2.51 7.88
C ALA A 125 18.15 3.32 9.16
N ILE A 126 18.62 2.66 10.24
CA ILE A 126 18.90 3.34 11.50
C ILE A 126 20.06 4.34 11.31
N SER A 127 19.74 5.62 11.45
CA SER A 127 20.67 6.71 11.18
C SER A 127 20.55 7.81 12.22
N LEU A 128 21.61 8.59 12.38
CA LEU A 128 21.68 9.69 13.33
C LEU A 128 21.33 10.99 12.62
N SER A 129 20.48 11.79 13.27
CA SER A 129 20.27 13.20 12.94
C SER A 129 21.45 14.04 13.41
N SER A 130 22.02 13.72 14.58
CA SER A 130 23.19 14.41 15.13
C SER A 130 24.01 13.51 16.07
N GLY A 131 25.30 13.84 16.22
CA GLY A 131 26.20 13.12 17.12
C GLY A 131 26.75 11.81 16.55
N TYR A 132 27.08 10.86 17.42
CA TYR A 132 27.59 9.54 17.07
C TYR A 132 26.92 8.44 17.92
N PHE A 133 27.05 7.19 17.50
CA PHE A 133 26.50 6.04 18.21
C PHE A 133 27.38 5.66 19.41
N PRO A 134 26.81 5.18 20.53
CA PRO A 134 27.61 4.78 21.69
C PRO A 134 28.61 3.69 21.33
N GLY A 135 29.79 3.73 21.96
CA GLY A 135 30.77 2.66 21.84
C GLY A 135 30.20 1.34 22.37
N ALA A 136 30.50 0.21 21.71
CA ALA A 136 29.92 -1.10 22.04
C ALA A 136 30.19 -1.59 23.48
N GLU A 137 31.22 -1.05 24.15
CA GLU A 137 31.59 -1.39 25.52
C GLU A 137 31.44 -0.21 26.49
N VAL A 138 30.86 0.90 26.05
CA VAL A 138 30.79 2.15 26.83
C VAL A 138 29.40 2.29 27.45
N SER A 139 29.14 1.56 28.53
CA SER A 139 27.80 1.42 29.13
C SER A 139 27.18 2.70 29.74
N TYR A 140 27.88 3.83 29.69
CA TYR A 140 27.35 5.15 30.11
C TYR A 140 27.00 6.06 28.92
N GLU A 141 27.36 5.69 27.70
CA GLU A 141 26.93 6.42 26.49
C GLU A 141 25.59 5.88 25.99
N ALA A 142 24.76 6.76 25.45
CA ALA A 142 23.49 6.39 24.85
C ALA A 142 23.18 7.24 23.61
N SER A 143 22.51 6.64 22.62
CA SER A 143 21.79 7.39 21.59
C SER A 143 20.31 7.44 21.94
N ILE A 144 19.65 8.55 21.62
CA ILE A 144 18.22 8.72 21.89
C ILE A 144 17.40 8.73 20.61
N GLY A 145 16.17 8.24 20.71
CA GLY A 145 15.19 8.27 19.64
C GLY A 145 14.77 9.68 19.22
N TYR A 146 14.23 9.77 18.01
CA TYR A 146 13.84 11.02 17.36
C TYR A 146 12.88 11.86 18.23
N GLN A 147 11.85 11.25 18.81
CA GLN A 147 10.84 11.99 19.58
C GLN A 147 11.43 12.60 20.85
N LEU A 148 12.40 11.95 21.47
CA LEU A 148 13.09 12.47 22.67
C LEU A 148 14.07 13.61 22.36
N GLY A 149 14.62 13.65 21.14
CA GLY A 149 15.62 14.63 20.74
C GLY A 149 15.11 15.79 19.85
N ASN A 150 13.93 15.65 19.25
CA ASN A 150 13.37 16.64 18.33
C ASN A 150 12.25 17.47 18.97
N PRO A 151 12.23 18.81 18.82
CA PRO A 151 11.12 19.67 19.27
C PRO A 151 9.73 19.25 18.75
N GLN A 152 9.66 18.66 17.55
CA GLN A 152 8.41 18.15 16.97
C GLN A 152 7.93 16.85 17.63
N GLY A 153 8.76 16.19 18.43
CA GLY A 153 8.41 15.00 19.21
C GLY A 153 7.53 15.28 20.42
N GLY A 154 7.20 16.54 20.69
CA GLY A 154 6.31 16.94 21.80
C GLY A 154 6.99 17.05 23.16
N TYR A 155 8.31 16.84 23.24
CA TYR A 155 9.09 16.87 24.47
C TYR A 155 10.15 17.99 24.47
N SER A 156 10.71 18.29 25.65
CA SER A 156 11.88 19.16 25.74
C SER A 156 13.06 18.45 25.06
N PRO A 157 13.58 18.96 23.93
CA PRO A 157 14.52 18.24 23.10
C PRO A 157 15.85 18.01 23.82
N ILE A 158 16.22 16.75 23.95
CA ILE A 158 17.52 16.35 24.48
C ILE A 158 18.55 16.42 23.35
N ARG A 159 19.70 17.04 23.63
CA ARG A 159 20.78 17.25 22.64
C ARG A 159 21.99 16.38 22.94
N PRO A 160 22.84 16.10 21.93
CA PRO A 160 24.14 15.48 22.17
C PRO A 160 24.95 16.26 23.22
N ASN A 161 25.80 15.53 23.95
CA ASN A 161 26.61 16.00 25.07
C ASN A 161 25.81 16.44 26.32
N GLN A 162 24.54 16.08 26.41
CA GLN A 162 23.74 16.24 27.63
C GLN A 162 23.71 14.95 28.44
N VAL A 163 23.48 15.09 29.73
CA VAL A 163 23.39 13.98 30.66
C VAL A 163 21.93 13.79 31.07
N ILE A 164 21.41 12.57 30.91
CA ILE A 164 20.03 12.23 31.22
C ILE A 164 19.97 11.21 32.35
N GLN A 165 19.07 11.44 33.31
CA GLN A 165 18.77 10.47 34.36
C GLN A 165 17.57 9.63 33.91
N THR A 166 17.77 8.31 33.91
CA THR A 166 16.78 7.31 33.50
C THR A 166 16.48 6.39 34.68
N ILE A 167 15.19 6.17 34.95
CA ILE A 167 14.69 5.19 35.92
C ILE A 167 14.21 3.99 35.12
N ILE A 168 14.79 2.83 35.35
CA ILE A 168 14.58 1.59 34.59
C ILE A 168 13.82 0.61 35.48
N PHE A 169 12.78 0.00 34.93
CA PHE A 169 11.93 -0.95 35.65
C PHE A 169 12.25 -2.37 35.22
N TYR A 170 12.61 -3.23 36.18
CA TYR A 170 12.87 -4.64 35.91
C TYR A 170 12.51 -5.51 37.13
N ASN A 171 11.70 -6.56 36.92
CA ASN A 171 11.25 -7.51 37.95
C ASN A 171 10.72 -6.85 39.24
N GLY A 172 9.96 -5.75 39.12
CA GLY A 172 9.40 -5.02 40.27
C GLY A 172 10.38 -4.09 41.00
N ASN A 173 11.63 -4.03 40.56
CA ASN A 173 12.65 -3.11 41.08
C ASN A 173 12.91 -1.94 40.12
N ASN A 174 13.31 -0.81 40.69
CA ASN A 174 13.62 0.41 39.94
C ASN A 174 15.12 0.72 40.06
N PHE A 175 15.79 0.89 38.93
CA PHE A 175 17.21 1.21 38.85
C PHE A 175 17.37 2.61 38.26
N SER A 176 18.05 3.52 38.96
CA SER A 176 18.40 4.82 38.37
C SER A 176 19.79 4.76 37.75
N LYS A 177 19.88 5.08 36.47
CA LYS A 177 21.15 5.23 35.75
C LYS A 177 21.20 6.59 35.06
N THR A 178 22.41 7.08 34.88
CA THR A 178 22.65 8.33 34.18
C THR A 178 23.45 8.03 32.91
N PHE A 179 23.00 8.55 31.77
CA PHE A 179 23.63 8.36 30.47
C PHE A 179 24.08 9.68 29.88
N LEU A 180 25.25 9.67 29.24
CA LEU A 180 25.70 10.73 28.35
C LEU A 180 25.08 10.49 26.96
N VAL A 181 24.29 11.45 26.49
CA VAL A 181 23.69 11.39 25.17
C VAL A 181 24.75 11.72 24.12
N THR A 182 25.11 10.74 23.31
CA THR A 182 26.14 10.86 22.27
C THR A 182 25.56 11.21 20.91
N GLY A 183 24.30 10.86 20.67
CA GLY A 183 23.62 11.14 19.42
C GLY A 183 22.10 11.04 19.48
N VAL A 184 21.44 11.64 18.49
CA VAL A 184 19.98 11.65 18.30
C VAL A 184 19.67 10.98 16.98
N LEU A 185 18.74 10.04 16.96
CA LEU A 185 18.33 9.30 15.77
C LEU A 185 17.44 10.17 14.85
N ASN A 186 17.48 9.86 13.55
CA ASN A 186 16.42 10.25 12.63
C ASN A 186 15.14 9.48 12.96
N GLU A 187 13.99 10.00 12.51
CA GLU A 187 12.70 9.31 12.67
C GLU A 187 12.77 7.91 12.07
N TYR A 188 12.49 6.92 12.91
CA TYR A 188 12.51 5.51 12.56
C TYR A 188 11.17 4.84 12.90
N GLY A 189 10.46 5.30 13.93
CA GLY A 189 9.22 4.67 14.37
C GLY A 189 9.45 3.39 15.18
N SER A 190 8.54 2.42 15.05
CA SER A 190 8.54 1.21 15.87
C SER A 190 9.27 0.05 15.19
N PHE A 191 10.18 -0.58 15.91
CA PHE A 191 10.90 -1.78 15.52
C PHE A 191 10.58 -2.91 16.50
N LEU A 192 9.92 -3.98 16.03
CA LEU A 192 9.71 -5.21 16.80
C LEU A 192 8.99 -5.02 18.15
N GLY A 193 8.00 -4.13 18.20
CA GLY A 193 7.28 -3.81 19.44
C GLY A 193 8.05 -2.87 20.38
N VAL A 194 9.25 -2.43 19.99
CA VAL A 194 10.00 -1.35 20.64
C VAL A 194 9.87 -0.08 19.79
N ASP A 195 9.28 0.96 20.37
CA ASP A 195 9.27 2.29 19.77
C ASP A 195 10.69 2.88 19.82
N ILE A 196 11.40 2.85 18.69
CA ILE A 196 12.79 3.32 18.59
C ILE A 196 12.84 4.84 18.75
N ASP A 197 11.81 5.56 18.31
CA ASP A 197 11.75 7.01 18.46
C ASP A 197 11.58 7.45 19.92
N LYS A 198 11.03 6.59 20.77
CA LYS A 198 10.97 6.74 22.23
C LYS A 198 11.98 5.86 22.97
N SER A 199 13.03 5.42 22.30
CA SER A 199 14.05 4.57 22.91
C SER A 199 15.31 5.32 23.34
N ILE A 200 15.99 4.75 24.32
CA ILE A 200 17.37 5.08 24.69
C ILE A 200 18.19 3.85 24.30
N ILE A 201 18.93 3.95 23.20
CA ILE A 201 19.79 2.89 22.71
C ILE A 201 21.09 2.92 23.50
N VAL A 202 21.39 1.81 24.17
CA VAL A 202 22.60 1.63 24.98
C VAL A 202 23.33 0.35 24.56
N PRO A 203 24.62 0.22 24.88
CA PRO A 203 25.35 -0.99 24.55
C PRO A 203 24.80 -2.24 25.26
N LEU A 204 24.92 -3.40 24.62
CA LEU A 204 24.43 -4.68 25.14
C LEU A 204 24.97 -5.01 26.55
N SER A 205 26.23 -4.63 26.82
CA SER A 205 26.89 -4.83 28.12
C SER A 205 26.14 -4.18 29.29
N PHE A 206 25.43 -3.08 29.05
CA PHE A 206 24.58 -2.46 30.07
C PHE A 206 23.43 -3.39 30.47
N GLY A 207 22.74 -4.00 29.50
CA GLY A 207 21.64 -4.92 29.77
C GLY A 207 22.10 -6.19 30.51
N GLN A 208 23.27 -6.71 30.17
CA GLN A 208 23.89 -7.84 30.85
C GLN A 208 24.19 -7.57 32.33
N SER A 209 24.44 -6.30 32.69
CA SER A 209 24.62 -5.91 34.10
C SER A 209 23.33 -5.93 34.93
N ILE A 210 22.16 -5.90 34.28
CA ILE A 210 20.84 -5.90 34.91
C ILE A 210 20.25 -7.32 34.93
N SER A 211 20.34 -8.04 33.81
CA SER A 211 19.72 -9.36 33.64
C SER A 211 20.63 -10.32 32.90
N SER A 212 20.71 -11.56 33.37
CA SER A 212 21.37 -12.68 32.67
C SER A 212 20.54 -13.27 31.52
N SER A 213 19.26 -12.89 31.43
CA SER A 213 18.31 -13.38 30.42
C SER A 213 17.91 -12.26 29.49
N TYR A 214 18.14 -12.44 28.20
CA TYR A 214 17.80 -11.49 27.14
C TYR A 214 16.28 -11.33 27.00
N SER A 215 15.85 -10.14 26.61
CA SER A 215 14.43 -9.86 26.32
C SER A 215 13.99 -10.47 24.98
N GLY A 216 14.93 -10.64 24.04
CA GLY A 216 14.70 -11.25 22.74
C GLY A 216 15.99 -11.37 21.95
N ALA A 217 15.89 -11.99 20.78
CA ALA A 217 16.97 -12.05 19.80
C ALA A 217 16.43 -11.89 18.38
N ILE A 218 17.22 -11.23 17.54
CA ILE A 218 16.99 -11.08 16.11
C ILE A 218 17.93 -12.06 15.40
N ILE A 219 17.38 -12.95 14.60
CA ILE A 219 18.10 -13.98 13.86
C ILE A 219 18.09 -13.58 12.40
N ILE A 220 19.27 -13.39 11.83
CA ILE A 220 19.44 -13.10 10.41
C ILE A 220 19.72 -14.42 9.70
N VAL A 221 18.96 -14.72 8.66
CA VAL A 221 19.10 -15.94 7.85
C VAL A 221 19.97 -15.67 6.60
N ASN A 222 20.63 -16.70 6.06
CA ASN A 222 21.48 -16.58 4.87
C ASN A 222 20.69 -16.27 3.59
N SER A 223 19.48 -16.81 3.45
CA SER A 223 18.64 -16.67 2.26
C SER A 223 17.14 -16.62 2.63
N LEU A 224 16.31 -16.01 1.79
CA LEU A 224 14.85 -15.91 2.03
C LEU A 224 14.18 -17.29 2.02
N GLY A 225 14.67 -18.22 1.20
CA GLY A 225 14.11 -19.57 1.10
C GLY A 225 14.29 -20.39 2.38
N GLU A 226 15.30 -20.07 3.18
CA GLU A 226 15.61 -20.76 4.44
C GLU A 226 14.85 -20.19 5.65
N VAL A 227 14.21 -19.02 5.52
CA VAL A 227 13.56 -18.34 6.66
C VAL A 227 12.50 -19.23 7.32
N ASN A 228 11.63 -19.83 6.51
CA ASN A 228 10.58 -20.71 7.00
C ASN A 228 11.13 -22.04 7.53
N GLU A 229 12.24 -22.55 6.96
CA GLU A 229 12.89 -23.77 7.45
C GLU A 229 13.53 -23.54 8.81
N VAL A 230 14.29 -22.45 8.98
CA VAL A 230 14.91 -22.04 10.23
C VAL A 230 13.85 -21.76 11.30
N ALA A 231 12.79 -21.01 10.97
CA ALA A 231 11.70 -20.73 11.91
C ALA A 231 11.04 -22.03 12.41
N ASN A 232 10.78 -22.98 11.51
CA ASN A 232 10.22 -24.28 11.87
C ASN A 232 11.19 -25.12 12.71
N GLU A 233 12.49 -25.08 12.42
CA GLU A 233 13.50 -25.80 13.21
C GLU A 233 13.60 -25.23 14.63
N ILE A 234 13.59 -23.90 14.79
CA ILE A 234 13.55 -23.24 16.11
C ILE A 234 12.29 -23.68 16.86
N LYS A 235 11.14 -23.71 16.20
CA LYS A 235 9.86 -24.13 16.79
C LYS A 235 9.88 -25.59 17.23
N GLN A 236 10.49 -26.48 16.44
CA GLN A 236 10.61 -27.89 16.78
C GLN A 236 11.58 -28.13 17.94
N LYS A 237 12.73 -27.44 17.96
CA LYS A 237 13.76 -27.60 19.00
C LYS A 237 13.37 -26.99 20.34
N PHE A 238 12.74 -25.81 20.34
CA PHE A 238 12.45 -25.05 21.55
C PHE A 238 10.96 -25.05 21.94
N GLY A 239 10.10 -25.64 21.11
CA GLY A 239 8.67 -25.75 21.35
C GLY A 239 8.00 -24.38 21.53
N ASN A 240 6.98 -24.35 22.38
CA ASN A 240 6.26 -23.11 22.73
C ASN A 240 6.97 -22.28 23.81
N SER A 241 8.27 -22.52 24.04
CA SER A 241 9.05 -21.73 24.99
C SER A 241 9.39 -20.35 24.44
N LEU A 242 9.43 -20.24 23.12
CA LEU A 242 9.79 -19.05 22.38
C LEU A 242 8.66 -18.71 21.42
N ASP A 243 8.24 -17.45 21.43
CA ASP A 243 7.44 -16.87 20.37
C ASP A 243 8.38 -16.53 19.22
N ILE A 244 8.03 -17.02 18.04
CA ILE A 244 8.79 -16.82 16.82
C ILE A 244 7.94 -15.95 15.92
N VAL A 245 8.48 -14.80 15.53
CA VAL A 245 7.83 -13.88 14.60
C VAL A 245 8.72 -13.77 13.36
N VAL A 246 8.17 -14.13 12.22
CA VAL A 246 8.86 -14.07 10.93
C VAL A 246 8.43 -12.80 10.20
N ALA A 247 9.39 -11.99 9.73
CA ALA A 247 9.08 -10.77 8.99
C ALA A 247 8.25 -11.05 7.72
N GLU A 248 8.53 -12.17 7.05
CA GLU A 248 7.80 -12.61 5.85
C GLU A 248 6.32 -12.84 6.11
N GLU A 249 5.94 -13.46 7.23
CA GLU A 249 4.52 -13.70 7.57
C GLU A 249 3.74 -12.39 7.66
N PHE A 250 4.36 -11.33 8.18
CA PHE A 250 3.76 -10.00 8.26
C PHE A 250 3.59 -9.37 6.88
N ILE A 251 4.60 -9.49 6.01
CA ILE A 251 4.52 -9.02 4.62
C ILE A 251 3.40 -9.77 3.87
N GLN A 252 3.31 -11.08 4.03
CA GLN A 252 2.26 -11.90 3.41
C GLN A 252 0.87 -11.54 3.95
N LEU A 253 0.72 -11.29 5.25
CA LEU A 253 -0.55 -10.86 5.83
C LEU A 253 -1.02 -9.54 5.23
N ILE A 254 -0.10 -8.58 5.07
CA ILE A 254 -0.39 -7.30 4.43
C ILE A 254 -0.75 -7.49 2.97
N ASP A 255 0.03 -8.27 2.21
CA ASP A 255 -0.27 -8.52 0.80
C ASP A 255 -1.64 -9.17 0.61
N ASN A 256 -1.96 -10.19 1.42
CA ASN A 256 -3.29 -10.83 1.42
C ASN A 256 -4.41 -9.84 1.77
N THR A 257 -4.18 -8.94 2.72
CA THR A 257 -5.14 -7.89 3.09
C THR A 257 -5.34 -6.89 1.96
N LEU A 258 -4.26 -6.45 1.32
CA LEU A 258 -4.28 -5.52 0.19
C LEU A 258 -4.93 -6.15 -1.05
N GLN A 259 -4.68 -7.43 -1.32
CA GLN A 259 -5.36 -8.19 -2.38
C GLN A 259 -6.86 -8.30 -2.10
N SER A 260 -7.26 -8.55 -0.85
CA SER A 260 -8.68 -8.60 -0.45
C SER A 260 -9.37 -7.24 -0.63
N LEU A 261 -8.71 -6.15 -0.24
CA LEU A 261 -9.18 -4.78 -0.48
C LEU A 261 -9.27 -4.49 -1.99
N ASN A 262 -8.27 -4.88 -2.77
CA ASN A 262 -8.30 -4.74 -4.22
C ASN A 262 -9.50 -5.48 -4.83
N GLY A 263 -9.79 -6.70 -4.37
CA GLY A 263 -10.95 -7.48 -4.82
C GLY A 263 -12.29 -6.76 -4.57
N LEU A 264 -12.49 -6.21 -3.37
CA LEU A 264 -13.67 -5.40 -3.04
C LEU A 264 -13.80 -4.19 -3.97
N LEU A 265 -12.69 -3.53 -4.25
CA LEU A 265 -12.68 -2.31 -5.05
C LEU A 265 -12.89 -2.59 -6.54
N VAL A 266 -12.33 -3.69 -7.07
CA VAL A 266 -12.62 -4.17 -8.43
C VAL A 266 -14.10 -4.51 -8.56
N SER A 267 -14.74 -5.06 -7.52
CA SER A 267 -16.18 -5.31 -7.53
C SER A 267 -17.02 -4.02 -7.62
N ALA A 268 -16.59 -2.93 -6.96
CA ALA A 268 -17.21 -1.62 -7.08
C ALA A 268 -16.98 -0.99 -8.47
N GLY A 269 -15.82 -1.24 -9.08
CA GLY A 269 -15.56 -0.91 -10.48
C GLY A 269 -16.47 -1.68 -11.44
N ALA A 270 -16.71 -2.96 -11.17
CA ALA A 270 -17.61 -3.79 -11.97
C ALA A 270 -19.06 -3.29 -11.94
N THR A 271 -19.58 -2.86 -10.79
CA THR A 271 -20.93 -2.26 -10.71
C THR A 271 -21.01 -0.96 -11.50
N SER A 272 -19.95 -0.13 -11.48
CA SER A 272 -19.87 1.08 -12.29
C SER A 272 -19.91 0.78 -13.80
N PHE A 273 -19.25 -0.30 -14.23
CA PHE A 273 -19.33 -0.77 -15.61
C PHE A 273 -20.72 -1.27 -16.01
N ILE A 274 -21.45 -1.91 -15.11
CA ILE A 274 -22.85 -2.32 -15.35
C ILE A 274 -23.73 -1.09 -15.60
N VAL A 275 -23.58 -0.03 -14.79
CA VAL A 275 -24.31 1.22 -14.97
C VAL A 275 -23.98 1.87 -16.32
N SER A 276 -22.69 1.90 -16.68
CA SER A 276 -22.24 2.35 -18.01
C SER A 276 -22.86 1.54 -19.14
N PHE A 277 -22.84 0.20 -19.03
CA PHE A 277 -23.41 -0.71 -20.03
C PHE A 277 -24.90 -0.44 -20.27
N MET A 278 -25.67 -0.29 -19.19
CA MET A 278 -27.10 0.05 -19.27
C MET A 278 -27.31 1.44 -19.89
N GLY A 279 -26.47 2.41 -19.54
CA GLY A 279 -26.51 3.76 -20.10
C GLY A 279 -26.28 3.77 -21.62
N VAL A 280 -25.26 3.07 -22.10
CA VAL A 280 -24.97 2.93 -23.54
C VAL A 280 -26.11 2.21 -24.26
N THR A 281 -26.59 1.10 -23.70
CA THR A 281 -27.69 0.32 -24.29
C THR A 281 -28.95 1.17 -24.46
N THR A 282 -29.34 1.90 -23.42
CA THR A 282 -30.52 2.77 -23.41
C THR A 282 -30.36 3.90 -24.42
N THR A 283 -29.20 4.55 -24.41
CA THR A 283 -28.86 5.63 -25.36
C THR A 283 -28.98 5.15 -26.80
N MET A 284 -28.42 3.97 -27.10
CA MET A 284 -28.46 3.40 -28.44
C MET A 284 -29.87 3.01 -28.85
N PHE A 285 -30.65 2.43 -27.95
CA PHE A 285 -32.05 2.11 -28.23
C PHE A 285 -32.86 3.36 -28.62
N THR A 286 -32.75 4.44 -27.83
CA THR A 286 -33.43 5.70 -28.14
C THR A 286 -32.95 6.29 -29.46
N THR A 287 -31.65 6.20 -29.76
CA THR A 287 -31.07 6.71 -31.02
C THR A 287 -31.60 5.96 -32.24
N VAL A 288 -31.74 4.63 -32.13
CA VAL A 288 -32.34 3.82 -33.20
C VAL A 288 -33.79 4.21 -33.45
N VAL A 289 -34.59 4.38 -32.39
CA VAL A 289 -36.01 4.76 -32.51
C VAL A 289 -36.16 6.13 -33.17
N GLU A 290 -35.41 7.13 -32.70
CA GLU A 290 -35.46 8.49 -33.25
C GLU A 290 -35.00 8.58 -34.71
N ARG A 291 -34.09 7.69 -35.11
CA ARG A 291 -33.49 7.68 -36.46
C ARG A 291 -34.09 6.62 -37.37
N THR A 292 -35.25 6.05 -37.02
CA THR A 292 -35.91 4.99 -37.79
C THR A 292 -36.12 5.40 -39.26
N LYS A 293 -36.61 6.63 -39.52
CA LYS A 293 -36.78 7.16 -40.88
C LYS A 293 -35.46 7.25 -41.64
N GLU A 294 -34.41 7.80 -41.02
CA GLU A 294 -33.07 7.92 -41.63
C GLU A 294 -32.48 6.55 -41.99
N ILE A 295 -32.60 5.57 -41.09
CA ILE A 295 -32.13 4.20 -41.32
C ILE A 295 -32.91 3.58 -42.50
N GLY A 296 -34.22 3.82 -42.58
CA GLY A 296 -35.06 3.40 -43.69
C GLY A 296 -34.60 3.97 -45.04
N ILE A 297 -34.26 5.26 -45.07
CA ILE A 297 -33.72 5.95 -46.26
C ILE A 297 -32.36 5.35 -46.66
N LEU A 298 -31.43 5.20 -45.70
CA LEU A 298 -30.10 4.61 -45.94
C LEU A 298 -30.21 3.20 -46.54
N ARG A 299 -31.13 2.38 -46.04
CA ARG A 299 -31.38 1.04 -46.57
C ARG A 299 -32.06 1.06 -47.94
N ALA A 300 -32.91 2.04 -48.24
CA ALA A 300 -33.55 2.18 -49.54
C ALA A 300 -32.57 2.61 -50.64
N ILE A 301 -31.55 3.40 -50.30
CA ILE A 301 -30.49 3.82 -51.23
C ILE A 301 -29.35 2.80 -51.40
N GLY A 302 -29.45 1.63 -50.73
CA GLY A 302 -28.56 0.49 -50.97
C GLY A 302 -27.58 0.13 -49.84
N PHE A 303 -27.67 0.73 -48.65
CA PHE A 303 -26.85 0.28 -47.50
C PHE A 303 -27.25 -1.14 -47.08
N THR A 304 -26.24 -1.99 -46.86
CA THR A 304 -26.48 -3.35 -46.37
C THR A 304 -26.82 -3.35 -44.88
N LYS A 305 -27.38 -4.46 -44.39
CA LYS A 305 -27.59 -4.66 -42.94
C LYS A 305 -26.29 -4.54 -42.15
N PHE A 306 -25.19 -5.01 -42.74
CA PHE A 306 -23.86 -4.92 -42.13
C PHE A 306 -23.39 -3.48 -42.04
N ASP A 307 -23.60 -2.65 -43.08
CA ASP A 307 -23.21 -1.23 -43.05
C ASP A 307 -23.94 -0.47 -41.92
N VAL A 308 -25.25 -0.70 -41.78
CA VAL A 308 -26.05 -0.09 -40.69
C VAL A 308 -25.58 -0.57 -39.32
N LEU A 309 -25.33 -1.88 -39.17
CA LEU A 309 -24.81 -2.45 -37.93
C LEU A 309 -23.45 -1.83 -37.56
N THR A 310 -22.49 -1.84 -38.48
CA THR A 310 -21.15 -1.30 -38.27
C THR A 310 -21.19 0.20 -37.94
N MET A 311 -22.08 0.97 -38.56
CA MET A 311 -22.24 2.40 -38.26
C MET A 311 -22.56 2.64 -36.78
N PHE A 312 -23.53 1.93 -36.22
CA PHE A 312 -23.88 2.07 -34.79
C PHE A 312 -22.80 1.49 -33.86
N LEU A 313 -22.15 0.38 -34.23
CA LEU A 313 -21.06 -0.17 -33.42
C LEU A 313 -19.83 0.75 -33.39
N VAL A 314 -19.52 1.43 -34.49
CA VAL A 314 -18.45 2.44 -34.54
C VAL A 314 -18.84 3.64 -33.67
N GLU A 315 -20.09 4.09 -33.70
CA GLU A 315 -20.56 5.17 -32.82
C GLU A 315 -20.42 4.82 -31.33
N ALA A 316 -20.80 3.59 -30.94
CA ALA A 316 -20.60 3.11 -29.58
C ALA A 316 -19.12 2.96 -29.20
N SER A 317 -18.29 2.47 -30.13
CA SER A 317 -16.84 2.33 -29.94
C SER A 317 -16.18 3.69 -29.71
N VAL A 318 -16.55 4.71 -30.49
CA VAL A 318 -16.05 6.08 -30.34
C VAL A 318 -16.45 6.66 -28.98
N MET A 319 -17.71 6.49 -28.55
CA MET A 319 -18.16 6.92 -27.21
C MET A 319 -17.40 6.19 -26.09
N GLY A 320 -17.23 4.87 -26.22
CA GLY A 320 -16.48 4.04 -25.27
C GLY A 320 -15.02 4.48 -25.16
N PHE A 321 -14.37 4.72 -26.29
CA PHE A 321 -12.98 5.16 -26.36
C PHE A 321 -12.78 6.56 -25.74
N ILE A 322 -13.63 7.52 -26.10
CA ILE A 322 -13.57 8.88 -25.54
C ILE A 322 -13.84 8.86 -24.03
N GLY A 323 -14.89 8.14 -23.61
CA GLY A 323 -15.24 8.00 -22.20
C GLY A 323 -14.14 7.30 -21.40
N SER A 324 -13.49 6.30 -21.99
CA SER A 324 -12.33 5.64 -21.39
C SER A 324 -11.17 6.60 -21.18
N ILE A 325 -10.76 7.35 -22.21
CA ILE A 325 -9.64 8.31 -22.10
C ILE A 325 -9.93 9.35 -21.01
N ILE A 326 -11.13 9.93 -21.02
CA ILE A 326 -11.53 10.93 -20.02
C ILE A 326 -11.57 10.27 -18.63
N GLY A 327 -12.09 9.06 -18.53
CA GLY A 327 -12.13 8.29 -17.28
C GLY A 327 -10.74 7.98 -16.74
N LEU A 328 -9.81 7.51 -17.57
CA LEU A 328 -8.42 7.29 -17.17
C LEU A 328 -7.77 8.59 -16.66
N ALA A 329 -7.97 9.70 -17.37
CA ALA A 329 -7.42 11.00 -16.98
C ALA A 329 -8.01 11.47 -15.64
N LEU A 330 -9.33 11.45 -15.50
CA LEU A 330 -10.00 11.84 -14.26
C LEU A 330 -9.66 10.92 -13.10
N GLY A 331 -9.63 9.61 -13.31
CA GLY A 331 -9.23 8.63 -12.29
C GLY A 331 -7.79 8.84 -11.83
N SER A 332 -6.90 9.20 -12.74
CA SER A 332 -5.51 9.53 -12.39
C SER A 332 -5.43 10.79 -11.53
N VAL A 333 -6.18 11.84 -11.89
CA VAL A 333 -6.28 13.08 -11.11
C VAL A 333 -6.88 12.82 -9.73
N VAL A 334 -7.95 12.02 -9.65
CA VAL A 334 -8.57 11.65 -8.37
C VAL A 334 -7.59 10.88 -7.49
N ALA A 335 -6.84 9.93 -8.04
CA ALA A 335 -5.78 9.24 -7.29
C ALA A 335 -4.72 10.21 -6.74
N LEU A 336 -4.28 11.20 -7.53
CA LEU A 336 -3.33 12.22 -7.06
C LEU A 336 -3.92 13.06 -5.92
N VAL A 337 -5.16 13.53 -6.06
CA VAL A 337 -5.79 14.38 -5.05
C VAL A 337 -6.04 13.62 -3.75
N LEU A 338 -6.47 12.35 -3.84
CA LEU A 338 -6.77 11.51 -2.67
C LEU A 338 -5.51 11.02 -1.94
N THR A 339 -4.34 11.05 -2.59
CA THR A 339 -3.07 10.66 -1.97
C THR A 339 -2.31 11.84 -1.36
N GLN A 340 -2.72 13.09 -1.64
CA GLN A 340 -2.15 14.27 -0.99
C GLN A 340 -2.69 14.44 0.44
N GLU A 341 -1.78 14.55 1.40
CA GLU A 341 -2.11 14.65 2.84
C GLU A 341 -3.03 15.81 3.22
N HIS A 342 -3.00 16.90 2.44
CA HIS A 342 -3.70 18.15 2.76
C HIS A 342 -5.21 18.09 2.48
N PHE A 343 -5.67 17.12 1.68
CA PHE A 343 -7.06 17.13 1.22
C PHE A 343 -8.04 16.48 2.20
N GLY A 344 -7.57 15.81 3.25
CA GLY A 344 -8.41 15.27 4.35
C GLY A 344 -9.48 14.23 3.96
N LEU A 345 -9.61 13.93 2.67
CA LEU A 345 -10.53 12.96 2.07
C LEU A 345 -9.90 11.58 1.82
N GLY A 346 -8.58 11.46 2.00
CA GLY A 346 -7.92 10.15 2.12
C GLY A 346 -8.43 9.41 3.36
N PHE A 347 -8.28 8.09 3.39
CA PHE A 347 -8.67 7.27 4.52
C PHE A 347 -8.12 7.88 5.83
N SER A 348 -9.00 8.28 6.74
CA SER A 348 -8.63 8.98 7.99
C SER A 348 -7.68 8.17 8.87
N PHE A 349 -7.61 6.84 8.67
CA PHE A 349 -6.68 5.92 9.32
C PHE A 349 -5.28 5.85 8.66
N LEU A 350 -5.07 6.50 7.51
CA LEU A 350 -3.79 6.55 6.78
C LEU A 350 -3.17 7.96 6.76
N LYS A 351 -3.65 8.89 7.61
CA LYS A 351 -3.03 10.21 7.78
C LYS A 351 -1.57 10.06 8.24
N GLY A 352 -0.65 10.73 7.55
CA GLY A 352 0.79 10.72 7.84
C GLY A 352 1.64 9.84 6.91
N LEU A 353 1.03 9.18 5.92
CA LEU A 353 1.75 8.43 4.90
C LEU A 353 1.79 9.23 3.59
N SER A 354 2.97 9.77 3.24
CA SER A 354 3.21 10.38 1.94
C SER A 354 3.24 9.31 0.85
N VAL A 355 2.08 9.01 0.26
CA VAL A 355 1.91 7.95 -0.73
C VAL A 355 1.87 8.56 -2.12
N SER A 356 2.64 8.00 -3.05
CA SER A 356 2.55 8.35 -4.46
C SER A 356 1.76 7.27 -5.21
N PRO A 357 0.70 7.62 -5.96
CA PRO A 357 -0.06 6.65 -6.73
C PRO A 357 0.80 6.06 -7.85
N ILE A 358 0.68 4.76 -8.05
CA ILE A 358 1.45 4.03 -9.08
C ILE A 358 0.54 3.78 -10.28
N TYR A 359 0.96 4.26 -11.44
CA TYR A 359 0.22 4.08 -12.69
C TYR A 359 0.88 2.98 -13.53
N SER A 360 0.17 1.88 -13.74
CA SER A 360 0.61 0.80 -14.64
C SER A 360 0.08 1.08 -16.06
N PRO A 361 0.96 1.38 -17.05
CA PRO A 361 0.51 1.65 -18.42
C PRO A 361 -0.21 0.45 -19.04
N THR A 362 0.24 -0.76 -18.73
CA THR A 362 -0.39 -2.01 -19.18
C THR A 362 -1.82 -2.13 -18.64
N PHE A 363 -2.04 -1.82 -17.37
CA PHE A 363 -3.37 -1.88 -16.77
C PHE A 363 -4.31 -0.81 -17.34
N MET A 364 -3.81 0.42 -17.53
CA MET A 364 -4.58 1.50 -18.17
C MET A 364 -5.02 1.15 -19.59
N LEU A 365 -4.13 0.53 -20.37
CA LEU A 365 -4.44 0.06 -21.71
C LEU A 365 -5.49 -1.05 -21.69
N LEU A 366 -5.40 -2.00 -20.75
CA LEU A 366 -6.42 -3.03 -20.56
C LEU A 366 -7.79 -2.44 -20.21
N VAL A 367 -7.85 -1.46 -19.30
CA VAL A 367 -9.09 -0.77 -18.94
C VAL A 367 -9.70 -0.03 -20.14
N LEU A 368 -8.87 0.63 -20.95
CA LEU A 368 -9.30 1.32 -22.17
C LEU A 368 -9.93 0.36 -23.17
N ILE A 369 -9.24 -0.75 -23.48
CA ILE A 369 -9.72 -1.77 -24.41
C ILE A 369 -11.02 -2.38 -23.87
N PHE A 370 -11.03 -2.75 -22.58
CA PHE A 370 -12.18 -3.38 -21.94
C PHE A 370 -13.41 -2.47 -21.96
N SER A 371 -13.29 -1.20 -21.57
CA SER A 371 -14.41 -0.26 -21.54
C SER A 371 -14.94 0.07 -22.95
N THR A 372 -14.05 0.16 -23.93
CA THR A 372 -14.44 0.32 -25.34
C THR A 372 -15.19 -0.91 -25.85
N MET A 373 -14.67 -2.12 -25.58
CA MET A 373 -15.35 -3.37 -25.93
C MET A 373 -16.72 -3.49 -25.25
N LEU A 374 -16.81 -3.14 -23.97
CA LEU A 374 -18.07 -3.18 -23.23
C LEU A 374 -19.12 -2.26 -23.86
N SER A 375 -18.71 -1.08 -24.33
CA SER A 375 -19.59 -0.14 -25.04
C SER A 375 -20.09 -0.70 -26.37
N VAL A 376 -19.22 -1.37 -27.12
CA VAL A 376 -19.61 -2.08 -28.35
C VAL A 376 -20.61 -3.19 -28.03
N ILE A 377 -20.36 -4.01 -27.00
CA ILE A 377 -21.26 -5.09 -26.59
C ILE A 377 -22.63 -4.55 -26.18
N ALA A 378 -22.68 -3.44 -25.44
CA ALA A 378 -23.92 -2.77 -25.06
C ALA A 378 -24.75 -2.31 -26.27
N ALA A 379 -24.08 -1.89 -27.34
CA ALA A 379 -24.74 -1.42 -28.56
C ALA A 379 -25.16 -2.54 -29.52
N LEU A 380 -24.64 -3.77 -29.38
CA LEU A 380 -24.91 -4.88 -30.30
C LEU A 380 -26.41 -5.16 -30.46
N GLY A 381 -27.15 -5.26 -29.35
CA GLY A 381 -28.59 -5.55 -29.38
C GLY A 381 -29.39 -4.48 -30.16
N PRO A 382 -29.33 -3.20 -29.76
CA PRO A 382 -29.99 -2.12 -30.48
C PRO A 382 -29.53 -1.98 -31.94
N ALA A 383 -28.23 -2.06 -32.21
CA ALA A 383 -27.67 -1.93 -33.56
C ALA A 383 -28.12 -3.07 -34.48
N TYR A 384 -28.23 -4.30 -33.94
CA TYR A 384 -28.76 -5.43 -34.67
C TYR A 384 -30.24 -5.23 -35.02
N ASN A 385 -31.04 -4.74 -34.07
CA ASN A 385 -32.45 -4.41 -34.33
C ASN A 385 -32.58 -3.32 -35.41
N ALA A 386 -31.74 -2.28 -35.35
CA ALA A 386 -31.69 -1.22 -36.36
C ALA A 386 -31.39 -1.76 -37.77
N SER A 387 -30.40 -2.65 -37.88
CA SER A 387 -30.00 -3.23 -39.17
C SER A 387 -31.11 -4.05 -39.86
N ARG A 388 -32.08 -4.54 -39.08
CA ARG A 388 -33.18 -5.38 -39.57
C ARG A 388 -34.50 -4.63 -39.81
N LEU A 389 -34.56 -3.32 -39.53
CA LEU A 389 -35.74 -2.50 -39.79
C LEU A 389 -36.14 -2.52 -41.27
N ASP A 390 -37.36 -2.95 -41.57
CA ASP A 390 -37.91 -2.99 -42.92
C ASP A 390 -38.04 -1.56 -43.49
N PRO A 391 -37.37 -1.23 -44.62
CA PRO A 391 -37.40 0.12 -45.20
C PRO A 391 -38.83 0.62 -45.47
N ASN A 392 -39.73 -0.27 -45.90
CA ASN A 392 -41.12 0.09 -46.20
C ASN A 392 -41.90 0.48 -44.94
N LYS A 393 -41.61 -0.17 -43.80
CA LYS A 393 -42.22 0.16 -42.50
C LYS A 393 -41.58 1.40 -41.89
N ALA A 394 -40.26 1.55 -42.02
CA ALA A 394 -39.52 2.68 -41.48
C ALA A 394 -39.92 4.03 -42.11
N LEU A 395 -40.24 4.05 -43.40
CA LEU A 395 -40.68 5.25 -44.12
C LEU A 395 -42.15 5.64 -43.83
N ARG A 396 -42.97 4.68 -43.38
CA ARG A 396 -44.38 4.89 -43.00
C ARG A 396 -44.58 5.20 -41.51
N TYR A 397 -43.52 5.11 -40.72
CA TYR A 397 -43.54 5.45 -39.31
C TYR A 397 -43.79 6.97 -39.21
N GLU A 398 -44.80 7.45 -38.48
CA GLU A 398 -44.98 8.90 -38.25
C GLU A 398 -44.10 9.40 -37.12
#